data_AF-A0A2V7EDR7-F1
#
_entry.id   AF-A0A2V7EDR7-F1
#
_cell.length_a   1.000
_cell.length_b   1.000
_cell.length_c   1.000
_cell.angle_alpha   90.00
_cell.angle_beta   90.00
_cell.angle_gamma   90.00
#
_symmetry.space_group_name_H-M   'P 1'
#
loop_
_entity.id
_entity.type
_entity.pdbx_description
1 polymer ?
#
loop_
_entity_poly.entity_id
_entity_poly.type
_entity_poly.pdbx_seq_one_letter_code
_entity_poly.pdbx_strand_id
1 'polypeptide(L)' 'GEQMPALNVFVRRNGKIYHFYNTELMFAPADPGQDMRHVDMIWPLWNLFDVTPEGRGTKWKPALSY' A
#
# COMPACT_ATOMS: atom_id res chain seq x y z
N GLY A 1 0.38 7.62 -16.07
CA GLY A 1 -0.73 6.92 -15.39
C GLY A 1 -0.36 6.77 -13.93
N GLU A 2 -1.33 6.90 -13.03
CA GLU A 2 -1.10 6.75 -11.59
C GLU A 2 -1.56 5.36 -11.11
N GLN A 3 -0.91 4.84 -10.07
CA GLN A 3 -1.31 3.59 -9.43
C GLN A 3 -2.42 3.86 -8.42
N MET A 4 -3.50 3.08 -8.45
CA MET A 4 -4.61 3.13 -7.48
C MET A 4 -4.79 1.73 -6.84
N PRO A 5 -3.86 1.32 -5.97
CA PRO A 5 -3.88 -0.03 -5.39
C PRO A 5 -4.89 -0.17 -4.25
N ALA A 6 -5.52 -1.35 -4.09
CA ALA A 6 -6.38 -1.66 -2.95
C ALA A 6 -6.21 -3.12 -2.52
N LEU A 7 -6.13 -3.36 -1.21
CA LEU A 7 -6.12 -4.72 -0.64
C LEU A 7 -7.56 -5.14 -0.35
N ASN A 8 -7.98 -6.27 -0.94
CA ASN A 8 -9.25 -6.92 -0.69
C ASN A 8 -8.99 -8.35 -0.18
N VAL A 9 -9.65 -8.72 0.92
CA VAL A 9 -9.55 -10.06 1.52
C VAL A 9 -10.88 -10.77 1.36
N PHE A 10 -10.82 -12.00 0.86
CA PHE A 10 -11.98 -12.86 0.69
C PHE A 10 -11.81 -14.13 1.52
N VAL A 11 -12.91 -14.60 2.11
CA VAL A 11 -12.93 -15.86 2.86
C VAL A 11 -13.88 -16.84 2.19
N ARG A 12 -13.48 -18.12 2.13
CA ARG A 12 -14.34 -19.20 1.64
C ARG A 12 -14.96 -19.93 2.83
N ARG A 13 -16.29 -19.99 2.89
CA ARG A 13 -17.06 -20.71 3.93
C ARG A 13 -18.17 -21.51 3.27
N ASN A 14 -18.27 -22.81 3.56
CA ASN A 14 -19.29 -23.71 3.01
C ASN A 14 -19.41 -23.63 1.48
N GLY A 15 -18.27 -23.64 0.77
CA GLY A 15 -18.23 -23.57 -0.70
C GLY A 15 -18.53 -22.19 -1.31
N LYS A 16 -18.86 -21.17 -0.52
CA LYS A 16 -19.15 -19.80 -0.99
C LYS A 16 -18.02 -18.83 -0.64
N ILE A 17 -17.79 -17.84 -1.49
CA ILE A 17 -16.81 -16.76 -1.28
C ILE A 17 -17.53 -15.55 -0.69
N TYR A 18 -16.93 -14.93 0.33
CA TYR A 18 -17.43 -13.72 0.97
C TYR A 18 -16.32 -12.66 1.00
N HIS A 19 -16.68 -11.42 0.70
CA HIS A 19 -15.80 -10.29 0.96
C HIS A 19 -15.71 -10.07 2.47
N PHE A 20 -14.48 -10.03 3.00
CA PHE A 20 -14.23 -9.93 4.43
C PHE A 20 -13.70 -8.55 4.82
N TYR A 21 -12.85 -7.95 3.99
CA TYR A 21 -12.16 -6.70 4.31
C TYR A 21 -11.64 -6.01 3.06
N ASN A 22 -11.74 -4.68 3.03
CA ASN A 22 -11.05 -3.79 2.10
C ASN A 22 -10.27 -2.70 2.86
N THR A 23 -9.14 -2.30 2.32
CA THR A 23 -8.48 -1.04 2.73
C THR A 23 -9.26 0.15 2.18
N GLU A 24 -9.42 1.24 2.95
CA GLU A 24 -10.32 2.36 2.56
C GLU A 24 -9.65 3.75 2.49
N LEU A 25 -8.34 3.84 2.73
CA LEU A 25 -7.62 5.12 2.75
C LEU A 25 -7.27 5.72 1.38
N MET A 26 -7.70 5.13 0.25
CA MET A 26 -7.29 5.58 -1.10
C MET A 26 -7.49 7.07 -1.34
N PHE A 27 -8.62 7.59 -0.87
CA PHE A 27 -9.03 8.97 -1.07
C PHE A 27 -9.08 9.76 0.24
N ALA A 28 -8.63 9.14 1.33
CA ALA A 28 -8.51 9.83 2.61
C ALA A 28 -7.31 10.81 2.52
N PRO A 29 -7.42 12.01 3.12
CA PRO A 29 -6.30 12.93 3.18
C PRO A 29 -5.14 12.30 3.98
N ALA A 30 -3.92 12.53 3.51
CA ALA A 30 -2.73 12.24 4.30
C ALA A 30 -2.58 13.28 5.43
N ASP A 31 -2.02 12.84 6.55
CA ASP A 31 -1.65 13.76 7.64
C ASP A 31 -0.55 14.72 7.18
N PRO A 32 -0.44 15.94 7.74
CA PRO A 32 0.58 16.90 7.33
C PRO A 32 2.00 16.32 7.37
N GLY A 33 2.69 16.36 6.23
CA GLY A 33 4.05 15.83 6.08
C GLY A 33 4.15 14.32 5.86
N GLN A 34 3.03 13.62 5.68
CA GLN A 34 2.99 12.20 5.34
C GLN A 34 2.68 11.97 3.85
N ASP A 35 3.15 10.85 3.30
CA ASP A 35 2.75 10.35 2.00
C ASP A 35 1.39 9.62 2.06
N MET A 36 0.77 9.36 0.90
CA MET A 36 -0.37 8.42 0.83
C MET A 36 0.04 7.04 1.34
N ARG A 37 -0.79 6.48 2.22
CA ARG A 37 -0.44 5.31 3.03
C ARG A 37 -1.38 4.10 2.90
N HIS A 38 -2.14 4.03 1.79
CA HIS A 38 -3.34 3.18 1.70
C HIS A 38 -3.05 1.68 1.83
N VAL A 39 -1.93 1.22 1.28
CA VAL A 39 -1.54 -0.19 1.20
C VAL A 39 -0.06 -0.39 1.56
N ASP A 40 0.52 0.54 2.29
CA ASP A 40 1.94 0.54 2.69
C ASP A 40 2.34 -0.75 3.40
N MET A 41 1.45 -1.26 4.26
CA MET A 41 1.68 -2.47 5.05
C MET A 41 2.13 -3.66 4.18
N ILE A 42 1.61 -3.79 2.97
CA ILE A 42 1.91 -4.91 2.08
C ILE A 42 2.92 -4.54 0.99
N TRP A 43 3.49 -3.33 1.00
CA TRP A 43 4.39 -2.87 -0.04
C TRP A 43 5.81 -3.41 0.20
N PRO A 44 6.26 -4.44 -0.54
CA PRO A 44 7.47 -5.16 -0.18
C PRO A 44 8.73 -4.30 -0.30
N LEU A 45 8.75 -3.38 -1.27
CA LEU A 45 9.91 -2.53 -1.53
C LEU A 45 10.10 -1.45 -0.46
N TRP A 46 9.01 -0.86 0.04
CA TRP A 46 9.10 0.14 1.11
C TRP A 46 9.47 -0.53 2.43
N ASN A 47 8.83 -1.64 2.78
CA ASN A 47 9.18 -2.42 3.96
C ASN A 47 10.66 -2.84 3.97
N LEU A 48 11.22 -3.21 2.81
CA LEU A 48 12.63 -3.58 2.70
C LEU A 48 13.56 -2.38 2.94
N PHE A 49 13.26 -1.21 2.37
CA PHE A 49 14.11 -0.03 2.55
C PHE A 49 13.94 0.63 3.92
N ASP A 50 12.83 0.43 4.61
CA ASP A 50 12.66 0.94 5.97
C ASP A 50 13.59 0.28 7.00
N VAL A 51 14.09 -0.92 6.69
CA VAL A 51 14.98 -1.66 7.58
C VAL A 51 16.46 -1.52 7.22
N THR A 52 16.80 -0.73 6.20
CA THR A 52 18.21 -0.37 5.93
C THR A 52 18.64 0.80 6.83
N PRO A 53 19.94 0.91 7.21
CA PRO A 53 20.42 2.03 8.01
C PRO A 53 20.14 3.41 7.39
N GLU A 54 20.10 3.49 6.06
CA GLU A 54 19.83 4.70 5.29
C GLU A 54 18.33 5.03 5.17
N GLY A 55 17.46 4.06 5.49
CA GLY A 55 16.01 4.15 5.30
C GLY A 55 15.58 4.29 3.83
N ARG A 56 14.28 4.55 3.62
CA ARG A 56 13.69 4.71 2.28
C ARG A 56 14.04 6.01 1.52
N GLY A 57 14.69 6.97 2.18
CA GLY A 57 14.92 8.32 1.66
C GLY A 57 13.64 9.17 1.54
N THR A 58 13.80 10.50 1.40
CA THR A 58 12.67 11.45 1.43
C THR A 58 12.14 11.87 0.05
N LYS A 59 12.89 11.59 -1.02
CA LYS A 59 12.60 12.08 -2.38
C LYS A 59 12.46 10.99 -3.43
N TRP A 60 12.73 9.74 -3.05
CA TRP A 60 12.72 8.62 -3.99
C TRP A 60 11.36 7.94 -3.99
N LYS A 61 10.83 7.64 -5.18
CA LYS A 61 9.61 6.86 -5.39
C LYS A 61 9.86 5.85 -6.53
N PRO A 62 9.23 4.67 -6.50
CA PRO A 62 9.27 3.75 -7.64
C PRO A 62 8.71 4.42 -8.89
N ALA A 63 9.50 4.43 -9.96
CA ALA A 63 9.12 4.97 -11.25
C ALA A 63 9.54 3.99 -12.35
N LEU A 64 8.72 3.85 -13.38
CA LEU A 64 9.12 3.14 -14.59
C LEU A 64 9.95 4.11 -15.44
N SER A 65 11.11 3.66 -15.90
CA SER A 65 11.82 4.29 -17.02
C SER A 65 11.50 3.46 -18.25
N TYR A 66 10.85 4.06 -19.25
CA TYR A 66 10.64 3.47 -20.56
C TYR A 66 11.40 4.30 -21.60
#